data_AF-A0A9W6Y7Y3-F1
#
_entry.id   AF-A0A9W6Y7Y3-F1
#
_cell.length_a   1.000
_cell.length_b   1.000
_cell.length_c   1.000
_cell.angle_alpha   90.00
_cell.angle_beta   90.00
_cell.angle_gamma   90.00
#
_symmetry.space_group_name_H-M   'P 1'
#
loop_
_entity.id
_entity.type
_entity.pdbx_description
1 polymer ?
#
loop_
_entity_poly.entity_id
_entity_poly.type
_entity_poly.pdbx_seq_one_letter_code
_entity_poly.pdbx_strand_id
1 'polypeptide(L)' 'MARAYATATQKLLIVLEAETSQVKAVACMDGVQPSQISRWAKNQAALEATVTKTPWAKTLNAGQPRQQVELEEELAS' A
#
# COMPACT_ATOMS: atom_id res chain seq x y z
N MET A 1 -18.23 -2.19 -9.35
CA MET A 1 -17.03 -1.37 -9.06
C MET A 1 -15.91 -2.30 -8.67
N ALA A 2 -14.84 -2.37 -9.47
CA ALA A 2 -13.71 -3.24 -9.17
C ALA A 2 -13.04 -2.77 -7.87
N ARG A 3 -12.97 -3.64 -6.86
CA ARG A 3 -12.17 -3.42 -5.65
C ARG A 3 -10.71 -3.47 -6.08
N ALA A 4 -10.14 -2.32 -6.43
CA ALA A 4 -8.70 -2.23 -6.63
C ALA A 4 -8.07 -2.33 -5.23
N TYR A 5 -7.48 -3.48 -4.93
CA TYR A 5 -6.76 -3.70 -3.68
C TYR A 5 -5.49 -2.83 -3.72
N ALA A 6 -5.37 -1.88 -2.79
CA ALA A 6 -4.18 -1.05 -2.65
C ALA A 6 -2.97 -1.94 -2.34
N THR A 7 -1.86 -1.75 -3.05
CA THR A 7 -0.63 -2.53 -2.83
C THR A 7 -0.01 -2.23 -1.46
N ALA A 8 0.87 -3.09 -0.95
CA ALA A 8 1.57 -2.84 0.32
C ALA A 8 2.32 -1.49 0.32
N THR A 9 2.92 -1.12 -0.81
CA THR A 9 3.58 0.18 -1.00
C THR A 9 2.59 1.34 -0.95
N GLN A 10 1.45 1.25 -1.64
CA GLN A 10 0.42 2.30 -1.58
C GLN A 10 -0.15 2.45 -0.17
N LYS A 11 -0.43 1.34 0.52
CA LYS A 11 -0.89 1.35 1.91
C LYS A 11 0.12 2.07 2.82
N LEU A 12 1.42 1.81 2.64
CA LEU A 12 2.47 2.47 3.42
C LEU A 12 2.55 3.96 3.13
N LEU A 13 2.51 4.37 1.85
CA LEU A 13 2.53 5.79 1.46
C LEU A 13 1.34 6.56 2.06
N ILE A 14 0.14 5.99 1.97
CA ILE A 14 -1.08 6.59 2.53
C ILE A 14 -0.97 6.75 4.06
N VAL A 15 -0.39 5.77 4.75
CA VAL A 15 -0.18 5.85 6.21
C VAL A 15 0.79 6.99 6.54
N LEU A 16 1.92 7.07 5.86
CA LEU A 16 2.92 8.12 6.09
C LEU A 16 2.37 9.53 5.78
N GLU A 17 1.57 9.66 4.72
CA GLU A 17 0.91 10.93 4.40
C GLU A 17 -0.13 11.31 5.47
N ALA A 18 -0.87 10.33 5.99
CA ALA A 18 -1.84 10.53 7.06
C ALA A 18 -1.21 10.84 8.44
N GLU A 19 0.08 10.60 8.64
CA GLU A 19 0.82 11.04 9.84
C GLU A 19 1.11 12.55 9.83
N THR A 20 1.28 13.12 8.64
CA THR A 20 1.62 14.54 8.45
C THR A 20 0.43 15.41 8.06
N SER A 21 -0.66 14.79 7.61
CA SER A 21 -1.87 15.43 7.11
C SER A 21 -3.14 14.95 7.80
N GLN A 22 -4.29 15.57 7.50
CA GLN A 22 -5.56 15.11 8.05
C GLN A 22 -5.99 13.79 7.42
N VAL A 23 -6.13 12.74 8.24
CA VAL A 23 -6.54 11.37 7.84
C VAL A 23 -7.78 11.36 6.93
N LYS A 24 -8.77 12.22 7.19
CA LYS A 24 -10.00 12.30 6.38
C LYS A 24 -9.75 12.85 4.97
N ALA A 25 -8.84 13.81 4.83
CA ALA A 25 -8.50 14.38 3.54
C ALA A 25 -7.73 13.36 2.69
N VAL A 26 -6.72 12.72 3.29
CA VAL A 26 -5.94 11.65 2.65
C VAL A 26 -6.87 10.49 2.24
N ALA A 27 -7.74 10.05 3.13
CA ALA A 27 -8.73 9.01 2.82
C ALA A 27 -9.62 9.35 1.61
N CYS A 28 -10.07 10.60 1.51
CA CYS A 28 -10.87 11.05 0.38
C CYS A 28 -10.08 11.10 -0.93
N MET A 29 -8.83 11.56 -0.88
CA MET A 29 -7.95 11.65 -2.05
C MET A 29 -7.61 10.28 -2.63
N ASP A 30 -7.30 9.31 -1.76
CA ASP A 30 -6.91 7.96 -2.16
C ASP A 30 -8.10 7.01 -2.35
N GLY A 31 -9.34 7.48 -2.13
CA GLY A 31 -10.54 6.67 -2.27
C GLY A 31 -10.63 5.52 -1.27
N VAL A 32 -10.06 5.70 -0.07
CA VAL A 32 -10.04 4.71 1.01
C VAL A 32 -10.85 5.21 2.20
N GLN A 33 -11.25 4.30 3.09
CA GLN A 33 -11.91 4.69 4.34
C GLN A 33 -10.86 5.06 5.40
N PRO A 34 -11.11 6.06 6.26
CA PRO A 34 -10.22 6.40 7.37
C PRO A 34 -9.92 5.20 8.29
N SER A 35 -10.90 4.30 8.47
CA SER A 35 -10.74 3.06 9.25
C SER A 35 -9.70 2.11 8.65
N GLN A 36 -9.54 2.09 7.32
CA GLN A 36 -8.52 1.30 6.64
C GLN A 36 -7.14 1.88 6.90
N ILE A 37 -6.98 3.21 6.83
CA ILE A 37 -5.73 3.89 7.17
C ILE A 37 -5.33 3.57 8.61
N SER A 38 -6.25 3.67 9.58
CA SER A 38 -5.96 3.30 10.97
C SER A 38 -5.56 1.83 11.13
N ARG A 39 -6.13 0.91 10.34
CA ARG A 39 -5.76 -0.51 10.35
C ARG A 39 -4.37 -0.72 9.75
N TRP A 40 -4.01 0.02 8.71
CA TRP A 40 -2.68 -0.05 8.10
C TRP A 40 -1.60 0.57 8.99
N ALA A 41 -1.89 1.70 9.64
CA ALA A 41 -0.99 2.33 10.60
C ALA A 41 -0.61 1.38 11.75
N LYS A 42 -1.56 0.61 12.28
CA LYS A 42 -1.28 -0.44 13.28
C LYS A 42 -0.33 -1.54 12.78
N ASN A 43 -0.25 -1.74 11.46
CA ASN A 43 0.58 -2.75 10.81
C ASN A 43 1.72 -2.12 10.00
N GLN A 44 2.08 -0.86 10.27
CA GLN A 44 3.06 -0.11 9.47
C GLN A 44 4.42 -0.81 9.39
N ALA A 45 4.94 -1.30 10.51
CA ALA A 45 6.20 -2.05 10.53
C ALA A 45 6.16 -3.31 9.63
N ALA A 46 5.01 -4.00 9.56
CA ALA A 46 4.83 -5.15 8.68
C ALA A 46 4.72 -4.73 7.20
N LEU A 47 4.10 -3.59 6.91
CA LEU A 47 4.07 -3.00 5.56
C LEU A 47 5.48 -2.59 5.11
N GLU A 48 6.25 -1.93 5.96
CA GLU A 48 7.66 -1.55 5.71
C GLU A 48 8.53 -2.77 5.44
N ALA A 49 8.41 -3.82 6.27
CA ALA A 49 9.12 -5.07 6.07
C ALA A 49 8.75 -5.75 4.74
N THR A 50 7.47 -5.72 4.37
CA THR A 50 6.97 -6.30 3.11
C THR A 50 7.51 -5.52 1.90
N VAL A 51 7.48 -4.19 1.95
CA VAL A 51 8.05 -3.33 0.90
C VAL A 51 9.55 -3.56 0.77
N THR A 52 10.27 -3.70 1.89
CA THR A 52 11.73 -3.90 1.91
C THR A 52 12.15 -5.30 1.43
N LYS A 53 11.36 -6.34 1.76
CA LYS A 53 11.66 -7.73 1.40
C LYS A 53 11.34 -8.08 -0.05
N THR A 54 10.60 -7.26 -0.79
CA THR A 54 10.17 -7.58 -2.15
C THR A 54 11.28 -7.21 -3.16
N PRO A 55 12.02 -8.18 -3.75
CA PRO A 55 13.18 -7.90 -4.59
C PRO A 55 12.84 -7.36 -5.99
N TRP A 56 11.57 -7.38 -6.40
CA TRP A 56 11.11 -6.88 -7.70
C TRP A 56 10.99 -5.35 -7.79
N ALA A 57 11.20 -4.61 -6.69
CA ALA A 57 11.26 -3.15 -6.71
C ALA A 57 12.55 -2.59 -7.34
N LYS A 58 13.58 -3.43 -7.57
CA LYS A 58 14.89 -3.00 -8.10
C LYS A 58 14.86 -2.54 -9.57
N THR A 59 13.81 -2.82 -10.32
CA THR A 59 13.74 -2.49 -11.76
C THR A 59 12.90 -1.25 -12.10
N LEU A 60 12.32 -0.55 -11.11
CA LEU A 60 11.55 0.68 -11.37
C LEU A 60 12.39 1.88 -11.89
N ASN A 61 13.73 1.77 -11.93
CA ASN A 61 14.62 2.78 -12.52
C ASN A 61 15.08 2.49 -13.96
N ALA A 62 14.53 1.49 -14.65
CA ALA A 62 14.85 1.25 -16.06
C ALA A 62 13.58 0.93 -16.85
N GLY A 63 12.99 1.99 -17.43
CA GLY A 63 11.95 2.02 -18.48
C GLY A 63 11.06 0.80 -18.77
N GLN A 64 9.73 1.05 -18.77
CA GLN A 64 8.66 0.27 -19.46
C GLN A 64 8.05 -0.96 -18.72
N PRO A 65 6.81 -1.41 -19.06
CA PRO A 65 5.58 -1.08 -18.34
C PRO A 65 4.90 -2.27 -17.62
N ARG A 66 3.97 -1.91 -16.73
CA ARG A 66 3.10 -2.74 -15.87
C ARG A 66 2.67 -4.10 -16.44
N GLN A 67 2.98 -5.17 -15.72
CA GLN A 67 2.15 -6.37 -15.66
C GLN A 67 1.90 -6.74 -14.19
N GLN A 68 0.68 -6.50 -13.75
CA GLN A 68 0.06 -7.12 -12.57
C GLN A 68 -0.05 -8.62 -12.83
N VAL A 69 0.70 -9.46 -12.12
CA VAL A 69 0.38 -10.88 -12.02
C VAL A 69 0.83 -11.37 -10.63
N GLU A 70 -0.17 -11.81 -9.86
CA GLU A 70 -0.11 -12.85 -8.82
C GLU A 70 0.92 -12.67 -7.69
N LEU A 71 0.48 -12.17 -6.52
CA LEU A 71 1.07 -12.51 -5.21
C LEU A 71 0.21 -11.93 -4.06
N GLU A 72 -1.08 -12.29 -4.02
CA GLU A 72 -1.91 -12.08 -2.83
C GLU A 72 -2.63 -13.40 -2.40
N GLU A 73 -1.96 -14.55 -2.56
CA GLU A 73 -2.37 -15.83 -1.95
C GLU A 73 -1.25 -16.36 -1.04
N GLU A 74 -1.00 -15.74 0.13
CA GLU A 74 -0.23 -16.45 1.17
C GLU A 74 -0.39 -15.90 2.61
N LEU A 75 -1.52 -15.27 2.96
CA LEU A 75 -1.79 -14.84 4.34
C LEU A 75 -3.20 -15.21 4.84
N ALA A 76 -3.70 -16.37 4.41
CA ALA A 76 -4.93 -16.96 4.94
C ALA A 76 -4.74 -18.42 5.39
N SER A 77 -3.57 -18.75 5.96
CA SER A 77 -3.34 -19.97 6.73
C SER A 77 -3.30 -19.67 8.23
#